data_AF-A0A850ZG38-F1
#
_entry.id   AF-A0A850ZG38-F1
#
_cell.length_a   1.000
_cell.length_b   1.000
_cell.length_c   1.000
_cell.angle_alpha   90.00
_cell.angle_beta   90.00
_cell.angle_gamma   90.00
#
_symmetry.space_group_name_H-M   'P 1'
#
loop_
_entity.id
_entity.type
_entity.pdbx_description
1 polymer ?
#
loop_
_entity_poly.entity_id
_entity_poly.type
_entity_poly.pdbx_seq_one_letter_code
_entity_poly.pdbx_strand_id
1 'polypeptide(L)'
;QIVPLWIAPNLLTFSGFVMILFNYFLISFYDWDYTASGTSPGLVPTWVWLFSAFTTFCAYALDSIDGKHARRTQSSTPLGELFDHGLDSWATSIFVLSFFSVCSRDNGKTGVSVYTMYIYLSIVLFNFMCSHWEKYNTGVLFLPWGYDISQVVLIAAYLLTGTLGVEVWQKPLLFGYYITDVLVILLIG
;
A
#
# COMPACT_ATOMS: atom_id res chain seq x y z
N GLN A 1 12.29 21.56 -8.08
CA GLN A 1 11.89 20.70 -9.23
C GLN A 1 13.00 19.68 -9.44
N ILE A 2 12.72 18.38 -9.30
CA ILE A 2 13.75 17.32 -9.17
C ILE A 2 13.83 16.43 -10.44
N VAL A 3 12.75 16.25 -11.19
CA VAL A 3 12.70 15.36 -12.36
C VAL A 3 13.19 16.07 -13.64
N PRO A 4 14.12 15.47 -14.42
CA PRO A 4 14.52 15.96 -15.74
C PRO A 4 13.35 16.00 -16.76
N LEU A 5 13.36 16.98 -17.67
CA LEU A 5 12.27 17.20 -18.63
C LEU A 5 12.12 16.11 -19.70
N TRP A 6 13.15 15.31 -19.92
CA TRP A 6 13.12 14.21 -20.89
C TRP A 6 12.48 12.93 -20.34
N ILE A 7 12.21 12.88 -19.03
CA ILE A 7 11.50 11.74 -18.42
C ILE A 7 10.00 11.92 -18.65
N ALA A 8 9.37 10.92 -19.27
CA ALA A 8 7.92 10.90 -19.44
C ALA A 8 7.21 10.72 -18.09
N PRO A 9 6.09 11.43 -17.82
CA PRO A 9 5.34 11.25 -16.58
C PRO A 9 4.90 9.81 -16.32
N ASN A 10 4.34 9.14 -17.33
CA ASN A 10 3.91 7.73 -17.21
C ASN A 10 5.06 6.76 -16.89
N LEU A 11 6.31 7.12 -17.17
CA LEU A 11 7.47 6.32 -16.78
C LEU A 11 7.66 6.36 -15.26
N LEU A 12 7.34 7.48 -14.60
CA LEU A 12 7.39 7.60 -13.14
C LEU A 12 6.36 6.67 -12.51
N THR A 13 5.10 6.75 -12.93
CA THR A 13 4.00 5.88 -12.48
C THR A 13 4.35 4.41 -12.71
N PHE A 14 4.77 4.06 -13.93
CA PHE A 14 5.10 2.67 -14.27
C PHE A 14 6.27 2.14 -13.45
N SER A 15 7.29 2.96 -13.21
CA SER A 15 8.44 2.56 -12.38
C SER A 15 8.02 2.30 -10.94
N GLY A 16 7.18 3.18 -10.37
CA GLY A 16 6.60 2.98 -9.05
C GLY A 16 5.78 1.68 -8.97
N PHE A 17 4.91 1.45 -9.95
CA PHE A 17 4.13 0.22 -10.05
C PHE A 17 4.98 -1.05 -10.12
N VAL A 18 6.05 -1.07 -10.93
CA VAL A 18 6.96 -2.23 -11.02
C VAL A 18 7.69 -2.48 -9.68
N MET A 19 8.06 -1.42 -8.96
CA MET A 19 8.69 -1.54 -7.64
C MET A 19 7.77 -2.22 -6.63
N ILE A 20 6.51 -1.81 -6.55
CA ILE A 20 5.54 -2.43 -5.61
C ILE A 20 5.16 -3.85 -6.03
N LEU A 21 5.10 -4.12 -7.34
CA LEU A 21 4.81 -5.45 -7.85
C LEU A 21 5.93 -6.43 -7.51
N PHE A 22 7.19 -6.01 -7.71
CA PHE A 22 8.36 -6.79 -7.29
C PHE A 22 8.38 -7.00 -5.78
N ASN A 23 8.11 -5.95 -5.01
CA ASN A 23 8.04 -6.04 -3.55
C ASN A 23 6.97 -7.02 -3.07
N TYR A 24 5.79 -7.01 -3.67
CA TYR A 24 4.72 -7.95 -3.36
C TYR A 24 5.16 -9.39 -3.57
N PHE A 25 5.71 -9.72 -4.75
CA PHE A 25 6.19 -11.07 -5.00
C PHE A 25 7.34 -11.48 -4.07
N LEU A 26 8.21 -10.52 -3.70
CA LEU A 26 9.27 -10.77 -2.73
C LEU A 26 8.70 -11.12 -1.34
N ILE A 27 7.76 -10.33 -0.82
CA ILE A 27 7.08 -10.64 0.45
C ILE A 27 6.36 -11.98 0.35
N SER A 28 5.56 -12.21 -0.70
CA SER A 28 4.81 -13.47 -0.89
C SER A 28 5.71 -14.69 -1.02
N PHE A 29 6.94 -14.54 -1.51
CA PHE A 29 7.91 -15.63 -1.53
C PHE A 29 8.31 -16.09 -0.12
N TYR A 30 8.45 -15.15 0.83
CA TYR A 30 8.78 -15.46 2.22
C TYR A 30 7.54 -15.71 3.10
N ASP A 31 6.40 -15.10 2.78
CA ASP A 31 5.19 -15.08 3.59
C ASP A 31 3.93 -15.36 2.75
N TRP A 32 3.89 -16.55 2.14
CA TRP A 32 2.78 -16.98 1.29
C TRP A 32 1.44 -17.10 2.05
N ASP A 33 1.48 -17.57 3.30
CA ASP A 33 0.30 -17.87 4.11
C ASP A 33 -0.11 -16.72 5.07
N TYR A 34 0.52 -15.55 4.94
CA TYR A 34 0.34 -14.39 5.82
C TYR A 34 0.58 -14.73 7.31
N THR A 35 1.62 -15.49 7.62
CA THR A 35 1.98 -15.93 8.97
C THR A 35 3.20 -15.20 9.54
N ALA A 36 3.82 -14.29 8.79
CA ALA A 36 5.05 -13.61 9.19
C ALA A 36 4.98 -12.92 10.56
N SER A 37 3.85 -12.30 10.90
CA SER A 37 3.66 -11.63 12.20
C SER A 37 2.85 -12.47 13.21
N GLY A 38 2.61 -13.74 12.91
CA GLY A 38 1.80 -14.67 13.69
C GLY A 38 2.53 -15.29 14.89
N THR A 39 1.87 -16.20 15.62
CA THR A 39 2.45 -16.82 16.84
C THR A 39 3.65 -17.74 16.55
N SER A 40 3.67 -18.34 15.36
CA SER A 40 4.84 -19.02 14.79
C SER A 40 5.31 -18.22 13.57
N PRO A 41 6.05 -17.12 13.79
CA PRO A 41 6.36 -16.19 12.71
C PRO A 41 7.14 -16.89 11.60
N GLY A 42 6.65 -16.74 10.36
CA GLY A 42 7.43 -17.09 9.18
C GLY A 42 8.73 -16.29 9.15
N LEU A 43 9.83 -16.92 8.73
CA LEU A 43 11.14 -16.27 8.68
C LEU A 43 11.24 -15.31 7.49
N VAL A 44 10.63 -14.14 7.59
CA VAL A 44 10.87 -13.02 6.66
C VAL A 44 12.14 -12.27 7.11
N PRO A 45 13.22 -12.25 6.31
CA PRO A 45 14.44 -11.57 6.68
C PRO A 45 14.21 -10.06 6.89
N THR A 46 14.91 -9.48 7.86
CA THR A 46 14.81 -8.04 8.19
C THR A 46 15.02 -7.11 6.99
N TRP A 47 15.95 -7.46 6.10
CA TRP A 47 16.23 -6.65 4.90
C TRP A 47 15.04 -6.60 3.95
N VAL A 48 14.17 -7.63 3.92
CA VAL A 48 12.97 -7.65 3.09
C VAL A 48 12.02 -6.56 3.56
N TRP A 49 11.75 -6.47 4.86
CA TRP A 49 10.92 -5.39 5.43
C TRP A 49 11.47 -3.99 5.15
N LEU A 50 12.78 -3.79 5.32
CA LEU A 50 13.41 -2.50 5.03
C LEU A 50 13.39 -2.17 3.53
N PHE A 51 13.58 -3.17 2.68
CA PHE A 51 13.47 -3.03 1.24
C PHE A 51 12.02 -2.70 0.84
N SER A 52 11.03 -3.35 1.45
CA SER A 52 9.61 -3.07 1.25
C SER A 52 9.26 -1.63 1.60
N ALA A 53 9.71 -1.14 2.76
CA ALA A 53 9.55 0.26 3.15
C ALA A 53 10.13 1.21 2.10
N PHE A 54 11.35 0.93 1.63
CA PHE A 54 12.02 1.75 0.63
C PHE A 54 11.27 1.74 -0.71
N THR A 55 10.89 0.57 -1.23
CA THR A 55 10.19 0.46 -2.52
C THR A 55 8.80 1.08 -2.48
N THR A 56 8.05 0.91 -1.38
CA THR A 56 6.73 1.52 -1.21
C THR A 56 6.86 3.04 -1.11
N PHE A 57 7.87 3.56 -0.40
CA PHE A 57 8.14 5.00 -0.36
C PHE A 57 8.50 5.55 -1.74
N CYS A 58 9.37 4.86 -2.48
CA CYS A 58 9.73 5.28 -3.84
C CYS A 58 8.51 5.29 -4.76
N ALA A 59 7.66 4.26 -4.70
CA ALA A 59 6.45 4.21 -5.50
C ALA A 59 5.48 5.35 -5.15
N TYR A 60 5.18 5.54 -3.86
CA TYR A 60 4.37 6.66 -3.37
C TYR A 60 4.92 8.01 -3.85
N ALA A 61 6.23 8.21 -3.76
CA ALA A 61 6.87 9.45 -4.15
C ALA A 61 6.85 9.69 -5.67
N LEU A 62 7.04 8.65 -6.48
CA LEU A 62 7.02 8.73 -7.95
C LEU A 62 5.61 9.03 -8.47
N ASP A 63 4.61 8.37 -7.89
CA ASP A 63 3.20 8.60 -8.14
C ASP A 63 2.80 10.04 -7.77
N SER A 64 3.14 10.48 -6.56
CA SER A 64 2.82 11.84 -6.07
C SER A 64 3.38 13.01 -6.90
N ILE A 65 4.36 12.77 -7.78
CA ILE A 65 5.01 13.80 -8.60
C ILE A 65 4.67 13.70 -10.09
N ASP A 66 4.05 12.63 -10.56
CA ASP A 66 3.87 12.38 -11.99
C ASP A 66 2.91 13.38 -12.65
N GLY A 67 1.76 13.70 -12.05
CA GLY A 67 0.78 14.64 -12.58
C GLY A 67 1.30 16.07 -12.48
N LYS A 68 2.09 16.38 -11.45
CA LYS A 68 2.81 17.66 -11.35
C LYS A 68 3.84 17.77 -12.48
N HIS A 69 4.55 16.68 -12.78
CA HIS A 69 5.51 16.63 -13.88
C HIS A 69 4.80 16.71 -15.24
N ALA A 70 3.68 16.03 -15.45
CA ALA A 70 2.87 16.08 -16.66
C ALA A 70 2.34 17.49 -16.97
N ARG A 71 1.93 18.25 -15.95
CA ARG A 71 1.57 19.66 -16.09
C ARG A 71 2.78 20.52 -16.45
N ARG A 72 3.93 20.24 -15.84
CA ARG A 72 5.18 20.97 -16.12
C ARG A 72 5.69 20.74 -17.55
N THR A 73 5.61 19.51 -18.06
CA THR A 73 6.05 19.14 -19.41
C THR A 73 4.99 19.40 -20.48
N GLN A 74 3.81 19.91 -20.10
CA GLN A 74 2.67 20.13 -21.00
C GLN A 74 2.26 18.85 -21.75
N SER A 75 2.36 17.70 -21.07
CA SER A 75 2.09 16.37 -21.64
C SER A 75 0.92 15.67 -20.94
N SER A 76 0.00 16.44 -20.35
CA SER A 76 -1.21 15.90 -19.71
C SER A 76 -2.20 15.45 -20.79
N THR A 77 -2.64 14.18 -20.73
CA THR A 77 -3.56 13.59 -21.72
C THR A 77 -4.56 12.65 -21.04
N PRO A 78 -5.78 12.45 -21.60
CA PRO A 78 -6.74 11.48 -21.08
C PRO A 78 -6.19 10.04 -21.03
N LEU A 79 -5.31 9.69 -21.96
CA LEU A 79 -4.66 8.38 -21.96
C LEU A 79 -3.63 8.24 -20.83
N GLY A 80 -2.86 9.30 -20.55
CA GLY A 80 -1.93 9.32 -19.41
C GLY A 80 -2.67 9.21 -18.09
N GLU A 81 -3.80 9.92 -17.96
CA GLU A 81 -4.68 9.84 -16.80
C GLU A 81 -5.32 8.45 -16.64
N LEU A 82 -5.77 7.83 -17.74
CA LEU A 82 -6.27 6.44 -17.72
C LEU A 82 -5.18 5.44 -17.31
N PHE A 83 -3.95 5.64 -17.79
CA PHE A 83 -2.81 4.79 -17.45
C PHE A 83 -2.48 4.87 -15.97
N ASP A 84 -2.41 6.10 -15.45
CA ASP A 84 -2.12 6.41 -14.06
C ASP A 84 -3.13 5.75 -13.11
N HIS A 85 -4.41 6.10 -13.29
CA HIS A 85 -5.51 5.56 -12.50
C HIS A 85 -5.66 4.04 -12.64
N GLY A 86 -5.34 3.50 -13.82
CA GLY A 86 -5.34 2.07 -14.08
C GLY A 86 -4.30 1.35 -13.21
N LEU A 87 -3.08 1.88 -13.13
CA LEU A 87 -2.04 1.33 -12.27
C LEU A 87 -2.36 1.51 -10.78
N ASP A 88 -2.93 2.64 -10.38
CA ASP A 88 -3.40 2.88 -9.01
C ASP A 88 -4.41 1.83 -8.54
N SER A 89 -5.32 1.39 -9.43
CA SER A 89 -6.31 0.37 -9.08
C SER A 89 -5.66 -0.98 -8.74
N TRP A 90 -4.60 -1.36 -9.47
CA TRP A 90 -3.82 -2.56 -9.19
C TRP A 90 -2.92 -2.37 -7.97
N ALA A 91 -2.27 -1.21 -7.85
CA ALA A 91 -1.43 -0.84 -6.73
C ALA A 91 -2.20 -0.91 -5.41
N THR A 92 -3.43 -0.39 -5.40
CA THR A 92 -4.36 -0.46 -4.26
C THR A 92 -4.55 -1.91 -3.80
N SER A 93 -4.82 -2.84 -4.71
CA SER A 93 -4.94 -4.27 -4.37
C SER A 93 -3.63 -4.82 -3.77
N ILE A 94 -2.51 -4.49 -4.41
CA ILE A 94 -1.17 -4.98 -4.02
C ILE A 94 -0.78 -4.48 -2.62
N PHE A 95 -1.05 -3.21 -2.29
CA PHE A 95 -0.76 -2.65 -0.98
C PHE A 95 -1.57 -3.34 0.13
N VAL A 96 -2.87 -3.55 -0.09
CA VAL A 96 -3.73 -4.25 0.87
C VAL A 96 -3.26 -5.69 1.10
N LEU A 97 -2.94 -6.42 0.02
CA LEU A 97 -2.42 -7.78 0.12
C LEU A 97 -1.09 -7.81 0.88
N SER A 98 -0.16 -6.92 0.54
CA SER A 98 1.15 -6.83 1.21
C SER A 98 1.05 -6.39 2.68
N PHE A 99 0.00 -5.64 3.03
CA PHE A 99 -0.30 -5.23 4.40
C PHE A 99 -0.73 -6.42 5.28
N PHE A 100 -1.37 -7.44 4.72
CA PHE A 100 -1.78 -8.62 5.51
C PHE A 100 -0.61 -9.41 6.09
N SER A 101 0.58 -9.34 5.49
CA SER A 101 1.82 -9.91 6.07
C SER A 101 2.23 -9.23 7.39
N VAL A 102 1.87 -7.95 7.55
CA VAL A 102 2.10 -7.19 8.79
C VAL A 102 1.07 -7.57 9.86
N CYS A 103 -0.21 -7.73 9.50
CA CYS A 103 -1.25 -8.06 10.47
C CYS A 103 -1.28 -9.54 10.86
N SER A 104 -0.81 -10.40 9.98
CA SER A 104 -0.90 -11.86 10.04
C SER A 104 -2.33 -12.42 10.07
N ARG A 105 -2.46 -13.63 9.52
CA ARG A 105 -3.65 -14.49 9.57
C ARG A 105 -3.78 -15.23 10.90
N ASP A 106 -2.66 -15.60 11.52
CA ASP A 106 -2.63 -16.57 12.62
C ASP A 106 -1.88 -16.03 13.84
N ASN A 107 -2.60 -15.28 14.68
CA ASN A 107 -2.02 -14.78 15.92
C ASN A 107 -2.86 -15.01 17.19
N GLY A 108 -3.97 -15.75 17.11
CA GLY A 108 -4.89 -16.02 18.22
C GLY A 108 -5.62 -14.78 18.78
N LYS A 109 -4.90 -13.72 19.15
CA LYS A 109 -5.38 -12.46 19.75
C LYS A 109 -5.42 -11.28 18.78
N THR A 110 -4.58 -11.25 17.74
CA THR A 110 -4.40 -10.07 16.86
C THR A 110 -4.49 -10.35 15.36
N GLY A 111 -4.57 -11.63 14.98
CA GLY A 111 -4.59 -12.05 13.59
C GLY A 111 -5.96 -11.83 12.94
N VAL A 112 -5.94 -11.57 11.63
CA VAL A 112 -7.15 -11.31 10.84
C VAL A 112 -7.56 -12.59 10.10
N SER A 113 -8.82 -13.01 10.24
CA SER A 113 -9.29 -14.20 9.51
C SER A 113 -9.24 -13.99 7.99
N VAL A 114 -9.05 -15.07 7.21
CA VAL A 114 -9.03 -14.98 5.73
C VAL A 114 -10.33 -14.36 5.18
N TYR A 115 -11.46 -14.70 5.79
CA TYR A 115 -12.76 -14.12 5.42
C TYR A 115 -12.77 -12.60 5.64
N THR A 116 -12.25 -12.16 6.78
CA THR A 116 -12.13 -10.73 7.12
C THR A 116 -11.16 -10.01 6.17
N MET A 117 -10.01 -10.63 5.84
CA MET A 117 -9.06 -10.10 4.85
C MET A 117 -9.73 -9.88 3.48
N TYR A 118 -10.52 -10.86 3.02
CA TYR A 118 -11.27 -10.74 1.76
C TYR A 118 -12.31 -9.61 1.80
N ILE A 119 -13.01 -9.44 2.92
CA ILE A 119 -13.95 -8.32 3.11
C ILE A 119 -13.20 -6.99 3.04
N TYR A 120 -12.06 -6.84 3.72
CA TYR A 120 -11.30 -5.58 3.67
C TYR A 120 -10.79 -5.26 2.27
N LEU A 121 -10.22 -6.24 1.57
CA LEU A 121 -9.83 -6.04 0.17
C LEU A 121 -11.02 -5.59 -0.69
N SER A 122 -12.18 -6.22 -0.50
CA SER A 122 -13.39 -5.88 -1.24
C SER A 122 -13.90 -4.47 -0.93
N ILE A 123 -13.86 -4.05 0.34
CA ILE A 123 -14.27 -2.70 0.75
C ILE A 123 -13.34 -1.64 0.15
N VAL A 124 -12.01 -1.86 0.23
CA VAL A 124 -11.03 -0.90 -0.32
C VAL A 124 -11.20 -0.73 -1.81
N LEU A 125 -11.31 -1.84 -2.56
CA LEU A 125 -11.51 -1.77 -4.01
C LEU A 125 -12.85 -1.16 -4.38
N PHE A 126 -13.90 -1.42 -3.61
CA PHE A 126 -15.19 -0.77 -3.80
C PHE A 126 -15.10 0.74 -3.55
N ASN A 127 -14.42 1.18 -2.48
CA ASN A 127 -14.19 2.60 -2.20
C ASN A 127 -13.43 3.28 -3.35
N PHE A 128 -12.33 2.67 -3.83
CA PHE A 128 -11.58 3.16 -4.98
C PHE A 128 -12.47 3.32 -6.23
N MET A 129 -13.33 2.33 -6.50
CA MET A 129 -14.30 2.40 -7.59
C MET A 129 -15.34 3.52 -7.39
N CYS A 130 -15.82 3.74 -6.16
CA CYS A 130 -16.75 4.82 -5.84
C CYS A 130 -16.14 6.20 -6.13
N SER A 131 -14.87 6.45 -5.80
CA SER A 131 -14.20 7.72 -6.13
C SER A 131 -14.12 7.96 -7.64
N HIS A 132 -13.91 6.90 -8.44
CA HIS A 132 -13.89 6.99 -9.90
C HIS A 132 -15.30 7.19 -10.48
N TRP A 133 -16.31 6.56 -9.88
CA TRP A 133 -17.70 6.80 -10.22
C TRP A 133 -18.07 8.25 -9.93
N GLU A 134 -17.71 8.79 -8.77
CA GLU A 134 -17.93 10.20 -8.44
C GLU A 134 -17.25 11.13 -9.45
N LYS A 135 -15.99 10.86 -9.81
CA LYS A 135 -15.28 11.59 -10.87
C LYS A 135 -16.05 11.56 -12.19
N TYR A 136 -16.56 10.41 -12.60
CA TYR A 136 -17.33 10.27 -13.83
C TYR A 136 -18.58 11.18 -13.83
N ASN A 137 -19.24 11.32 -12.68
CA ASN A 137 -20.45 12.14 -12.56
C ASN A 137 -20.17 13.64 -12.35
N THR A 138 -19.10 13.99 -11.64
CA THR A 138 -18.80 15.38 -11.22
C THR A 138 -17.73 16.06 -12.07
N GLY A 139 -16.91 15.30 -12.80
CA GLY A 139 -15.74 15.78 -13.52
C GLY A 139 -14.52 16.05 -12.63
N VAL A 140 -14.61 15.84 -11.32
CA VAL A 140 -13.52 16.10 -10.35
C VAL A 140 -13.17 14.81 -9.63
N LEU A 141 -11.89 14.42 -9.67
CA LEU A 141 -11.40 13.33 -8.83
C LEU A 141 -11.03 13.90 -7.46
N PHE A 142 -11.83 13.57 -6.45
CA PHE A 142 -11.47 13.81 -5.06
C PHE A 142 -10.94 12.50 -4.46
N LEU A 143 -9.63 12.44 -4.22
CA LEU A 143 -9.04 11.35 -3.45
C LEU A 143 -9.00 11.77 -1.98
N PRO A 144 -9.64 11.00 -1.07
CA PRO A 144 -9.54 11.27 0.36
C PRO A 144 -8.09 11.16 0.84
N TRP A 145 -7.75 11.96 1.84
CA TRP A 145 -6.45 11.91 2.52
C TRP A 145 -6.13 10.51 3.08
N GLY A 146 -7.16 9.68 3.30
CA GLY A 146 -7.01 8.28 3.70
C GLY A 146 -6.11 7.47 2.76
N TYR A 147 -6.12 7.74 1.46
CA TYR A 147 -5.23 7.06 0.50
C TYR A 147 -3.75 7.34 0.81
N ASP A 148 -3.36 8.61 0.91
CA ASP A 148 -1.99 9.01 1.26
C ASP A 148 -1.58 8.50 2.64
N ILE A 149 -2.49 8.62 3.63
CA ILE A 149 -2.24 8.15 5.00
C ILE A 149 -1.99 6.64 5.00
N SER A 150 -2.77 5.85 4.26
CA SER A 150 -2.63 4.39 4.21
C SER A 150 -1.25 3.96 3.69
N GLN A 151 -0.71 4.64 2.67
CA GLN A 151 0.60 4.34 2.12
C GLN A 151 1.72 4.71 3.10
N VAL A 152 1.63 5.89 3.73
CA VAL A 152 2.59 6.34 4.76
C VAL A 152 2.58 5.40 5.96
N VAL A 153 1.40 4.96 6.39
CA VAL A 153 1.23 4.01 7.48
C VAL A 153 1.83 2.65 7.13
N LEU A 154 1.65 2.16 5.90
CA LEU A 154 2.27 0.92 5.44
C LEU A 154 3.81 1.01 5.43
N ILE A 155 4.37 2.12 4.95
CA ILE A 155 5.82 2.38 4.99
C ILE A 155 6.32 2.36 6.44
N ALA A 156 5.62 3.06 7.34
CA ALA A 156 5.96 3.09 8.76
C ALA A 156 5.88 1.70 9.39
N ALA A 157 4.89 0.89 9.02
CA ALA A 157 4.74 -0.48 9.50
C ALA A 157 5.91 -1.37 9.04
N TYR A 158 6.35 -1.26 7.79
CA TYR A 158 7.53 -1.97 7.30
C TYR A 158 8.81 -1.54 8.02
N LEU A 159 9.01 -0.24 8.25
CA LEU A 159 10.16 0.26 9.04
C LEU A 159 10.12 -0.24 10.48
N LEU A 160 8.95 -0.22 11.12
CA LEU A 160 8.77 -0.72 12.48
C LEU A 160 9.09 -2.22 12.56
N THR A 161 8.59 -3.00 11.62
CA THR A 161 8.84 -4.45 11.54
C THR A 161 10.31 -4.75 11.28
N GLY A 162 10.96 -4.01 10.38
CA GLY A 162 12.38 -4.16 10.08
C GLY A 162 13.32 -3.69 11.21
N THR A 163 12.87 -2.83 12.12
CA THR A 163 13.72 -2.31 13.20
C THR A 163 13.49 -3.01 14.54
N LEU A 164 12.24 -3.33 14.87
CA LEU A 164 11.85 -3.92 16.16
C LEU A 164 11.52 -5.41 16.08
N GLY A 165 11.43 -5.97 14.87
CA GLY A 165 10.96 -7.32 14.64
C GLY A 165 9.43 -7.42 14.54
N VAL A 166 8.97 -8.58 14.08
CA VAL A 166 7.54 -8.88 13.89
C VAL A 166 6.78 -9.02 15.23
N GLU A 167 7.50 -9.23 16.32
CA GLU A 167 6.95 -9.38 17.67
C GLU A 167 6.29 -8.09 18.18
N VAL A 168 6.58 -6.94 17.56
CA VAL A 168 5.90 -5.67 17.88
C VAL A 168 4.39 -5.77 17.70
N TRP A 169 3.93 -6.53 16.71
CA TRP A 169 2.52 -6.68 16.35
C TRP A 169 1.74 -7.58 17.33
N GLN A 170 2.45 -8.33 18.18
CA GLN A 170 1.89 -9.20 19.20
C GLN A 170 1.72 -8.49 20.55
N LYS A 171 2.31 -7.30 20.73
CA LYS A 171 2.27 -6.56 21.99
C LYS A 171 0.98 -5.74 22.08
N PRO A 172 0.23 -5.82 23.19
CA PRO A 172 -0.93 -4.97 23.39
C PRO A 172 -0.51 -3.50 23.51
N LEU A 173 -1.30 -2.64 22.88
CA LEU A 173 -1.30 -1.19 23.07
C LEU A 173 -2.10 -0.84 24.35
N LEU A 174 -2.43 0.44 24.50
CA LEU A 174 -3.27 0.98 25.56
C LEU A 174 -4.68 0.34 25.53
N PHE A 175 -5.23 0.09 26.72
CA PHE A 175 -6.58 -0.44 26.93
C PHE A 175 -6.85 -1.83 26.31
N GLY A 176 -5.81 -2.59 25.97
CA GLY A 176 -5.93 -3.96 25.46
C GLY A 176 -6.21 -4.07 23.95
N TYR A 177 -6.21 -2.94 23.23
CA TYR A 177 -6.19 -2.92 21.76
C TYR A 177 -4.80 -3.26 21.24
N TYR A 178 -4.71 -3.77 20.02
CA TYR A 178 -3.44 -4.02 19.34
C TYR A 178 -3.23 -3.01 18.22
N ILE A 179 -1.97 -2.86 17.79
CA ILE A 179 -1.63 -1.95 16.69
C ILE A 179 -2.34 -2.41 15.40
N THR A 180 -2.47 -3.71 15.18
CA THR A 180 -3.19 -4.30 14.04
C THR A 180 -4.66 -3.86 14.00
N ASP A 181 -5.35 -3.76 15.13
CA ASP A 181 -6.73 -3.30 15.20
C ASP A 181 -6.88 -1.85 14.70
N VAL A 182 -5.95 -0.98 15.12
CA VAL A 182 -5.92 0.43 14.70
C VAL A 182 -5.63 0.54 13.21
N LEU A 183 -4.67 -0.23 12.71
CA LEU A 183 -4.29 -0.22 11.30
C LEU A 183 -5.41 -0.72 10.39
N VAL A 184 -6.15 -1.74 10.83
CA VAL A 184 -7.31 -2.27 10.12
C VAL A 184 -8.44 -1.24 10.03
N ILE A 185 -8.71 -0.48 11.09
CA ILE A 185 -9.71 0.59 11.07
C ILE A 185 -9.32 1.68 10.06
N LEU A 186 -8.04 2.07 10.02
CA LEU A 186 -7.50 3.03 9.06
C LEU A 186 -7.60 2.55 7.61
N LEU A 187 -7.71 1.23 7.39
CA LEU A 187 -7.82 0.62 6.07
C LEU A 187 -9.24 0.70 5.50
N ILE A 188 -10.24 0.88 6.36
CA ILE A 188 -11.67 0.93 6.00
C ILE A 188 -12.20 2.36 5.92
N GLY A 189 -11.66 3.27 6.75
CA GLY A 189 -12.08 4.67 6.85
C GLY A 189 -11.42 5.58 5.83
#